data_AF-A0A839SLS4-F1
#
_entry.id   AF-A0A839SLS4-F1
#
_cell.length_a   1.000
_cell.length_b   1.000
_cell.length_c   1.000
_cell.angle_alpha   90.00
_cell.angle_beta   90.00
_cell.angle_gamma   90.00
#
_symmetry.space_group_name_H-M   'P 1'
#
loop_
_entity.id
_entity.type
_entity.pdbx_description
1 polymer ?
#
loop_
_entity_poly.entity_id
_entity_poly.type
_entity_poly.pdbx_seq_one_letter_code
_entity_poly.pdbx_strand_id
1 'polypeptide(L)'
;MQHMQFPRPAFALGLAASFLATRRPFSVQPTQQFIGTLLGQIERKHYLISLEDQKVVGFLGWGLCSMEVAEAWANAEKTPTFAECNGGDTVLLFSVAAASAKVVRAQRKALKERYPDYPLIGRRVKNGKARPLRVKV
;
A
#
# COMPACT_ATOMS: atom_id res chain seq x y z
N MET A 1 -17.51 -0.40 -8.07
CA MET A 1 -16.16 0.00 -7.60
C MET A 1 -15.14 -0.36 -8.65
N GLN A 2 -14.32 0.61 -9.02
CA GLN A 2 -13.27 0.45 -10.01
C GLN A 2 -11.91 0.62 -9.34
N HIS A 3 -10.91 -0.17 -9.75
CA HIS A 3 -9.52 0.03 -9.37
C HIS A 3 -8.77 0.61 -10.56
N MET A 4 -8.07 1.72 -10.35
CA MET A 4 -7.32 2.41 -11.41
C MET A 4 -5.87 2.65 -11.01
N GLN A 5 -4.99 2.61 -12.02
CA GLN A 5 -3.65 3.19 -11.98
C GLN A 5 -3.65 4.38 -12.95
N PHE A 6 -3.48 5.59 -12.43
CA PHE A 6 -3.46 6.78 -13.27
C PHE A 6 -2.07 6.95 -13.91
N PRO A 7 -1.98 7.14 -15.23
CA PRO A 7 -0.69 7.12 -15.93
C PRO A 7 0.21 8.32 -15.61
N ARG A 8 -0.36 9.43 -15.09
CA ARG A 8 0.37 10.64 -14.70
C ARG A 8 0.76 10.57 -13.21
N PRO A 9 2.06 10.42 -12.87
CA PRO A 9 2.50 10.22 -11.48
C PRO A 9 2.06 11.34 -10.52
N ALA A 10 2.19 12.60 -10.93
CA ALA A 10 1.78 13.74 -10.10
C ALA A 10 0.28 13.73 -9.78
N PHE A 11 -0.56 13.32 -10.74
CA PHE A 11 -2.00 13.19 -10.53
C PHE A 11 -2.34 12.03 -9.58
N ALA A 12 -1.71 10.87 -9.78
CA ALA A 12 -1.86 9.72 -8.88
C ALA A 12 -1.43 10.07 -7.45
N LEU A 13 -0.31 10.79 -7.30
CA LEU A 13 0.19 11.25 -6.01
C LEU A 13 -0.80 12.21 -5.34
N GLY A 14 -1.33 13.19 -6.08
CA GLY A 14 -2.32 14.14 -5.56
C GLY A 14 -3.56 13.43 -5.00
N LEU A 15 -4.12 12.47 -5.75
CA LEU A 15 -5.27 11.67 -5.30
C LEU A 15 -4.93 10.82 -4.07
N ALA A 16 -3.79 10.12 -4.08
CA ALA A 16 -3.36 9.28 -2.97
C ALA A 16 -3.10 10.10 -1.71
N ALA A 17 -2.34 11.19 -1.82
CA ALA A 17 -2.00 12.07 -0.72
C ALA A 17 -3.23 12.75 -0.12
N SER A 18 -4.12 13.30 -0.96
CA SER A 18 -5.38 13.92 -0.51
C SER A 18 -6.26 12.92 0.26
N PHE A 19 -6.37 11.69 -0.23
CA PHE A 19 -7.14 10.64 0.45
C PHE A 19 -6.49 10.21 1.77
N LEU A 20 -5.18 10.00 1.81
CA LEU A 20 -4.50 9.46 3.00
C LEU A 20 -4.25 10.51 4.09
N ALA A 21 -4.05 11.79 3.74
CA ALA A 21 -3.70 12.85 4.68
C ALA A 21 -4.74 13.08 5.80
N THR A 22 -5.98 12.64 5.60
CA THR A 22 -7.07 12.76 6.59
C THR A 22 -7.28 11.48 7.41
N ARG A 23 -6.44 10.46 7.23
CA ARG A 23 -6.62 9.12 7.81
C ARG A 23 -5.39 8.69 8.61
N ARG A 24 -5.60 8.28 9.86
CA ARG A 24 -4.52 7.63 10.64
C ARG A 24 -4.17 6.26 10.05
N PRO A 25 -2.90 5.84 10.10
CA PRO A 25 -1.74 6.52 10.70
C PRO A 25 -1.14 7.65 9.83
N PHE A 26 -1.51 7.76 8.56
CA PHE A 26 -0.85 8.63 7.59
C PHE A 26 -0.95 10.11 7.93
N SER A 27 -2.08 10.56 8.50
CA SER A 27 -2.31 11.96 8.87
C SER A 27 -1.37 12.51 9.95
N VAL A 28 -0.62 11.66 10.65
CA VAL A 28 0.30 12.06 11.73
C VAL A 28 1.76 11.64 11.45
N GLN A 29 2.03 11.09 10.27
CA GLN A 29 3.36 10.67 9.87
C GLN A 29 4.14 11.88 9.31
N PRO A 30 5.47 11.95 9.48
CA PRO A 30 6.28 12.98 8.83
C PRO A 30 6.06 13.01 7.32
N THR A 31 5.73 14.19 6.77
CA THR A 31 5.33 14.37 5.37
C THR A 31 6.38 13.83 4.39
N GLN A 32 7.67 14.06 4.64
CA GLN A 32 8.74 13.57 3.75
C GLN A 32 8.74 12.04 3.62
N GLN A 33 8.61 11.32 4.74
CA GLN A 33 8.59 9.86 4.73
C GLN A 33 7.31 9.32 4.06
N PHE A 34 6.18 9.96 4.36
CA PHE A 34 4.89 9.62 3.78
C PHE A 34 4.89 9.80 2.25
N ILE A 35 5.29 10.97 1.76
CA ILE A 35 5.35 11.27 0.32
C ILE A 35 6.39 10.39 -0.37
N GLY A 36 7.58 10.20 0.22
CA GLY A 36 8.61 9.31 -0.36
C GLY A 36 8.11 7.87 -0.54
N THR A 37 7.31 7.36 0.39
CA THR A 37 6.68 6.03 0.27
C THR A 37 5.70 5.98 -0.90
N LEU A 38 4.84 7.00 -1.06
CA LEU A 38 3.89 7.07 -2.17
C LEU A 38 4.60 7.20 -3.53
N LEU A 39 5.64 8.03 -3.62
CA LEU A 39 6.44 8.20 -4.83
C LEU A 39 7.01 6.85 -5.30
N GLY A 40 7.68 6.11 -4.40
CA GLY A 40 8.22 4.80 -4.76
C GLY A 40 7.15 3.82 -5.24
N GLN A 41 5.98 3.80 -4.60
CA GLN A 41 4.86 2.95 -5.04
C GLN A 41 4.34 3.35 -6.43
N ILE A 42 4.22 4.64 -6.70
CA ILE A 42 3.69 5.18 -7.96
C ILE A 42 4.67 4.96 -9.10
N GLU A 43 5.96 5.24 -8.89
CA GLU A 43 7.03 5.05 -9.87
C GLU A 43 7.14 3.59 -10.31
N ARG A 44 7.04 2.64 -9.37
CA ARG A 44 7.01 1.20 -9.67
C ARG A 44 5.69 0.70 -10.24
N LYS A 45 4.66 1.55 -10.33
CA LYS A 45 3.28 1.16 -10.66
C LYS A 45 2.77 0.06 -9.72
N HIS A 46 3.17 0.10 -8.45
CA HIS A 46 2.77 -0.79 -7.36
C HIS A 46 1.74 -0.11 -6.45
N TYR A 47 0.64 0.34 -7.05
CA TYR A 47 -0.46 0.97 -6.33
C TYR A 47 -1.79 0.74 -7.05
N LEU A 48 -2.90 0.98 -6.36
CA LEU A 48 -4.21 1.12 -6.97
C LEU A 48 -5.04 2.15 -6.20
N ILE A 49 -5.81 2.94 -6.94
CA ILE A 49 -6.79 3.88 -6.40
C ILE A 49 -8.17 3.27 -6.61
N SER A 50 -8.95 3.13 -5.53
CA SER A 50 -10.32 2.64 -5.58
C SER A 50 -11.29 3.81 -5.73
N LEU A 51 -12.20 3.70 -6.70
CA LEU A 51 -13.22 4.71 -7.01
C LEU A 51 -14.63 4.14 -6.90
N GLU A 52 -15.53 4.97 -6.40
CA GLU A 52 -16.99 4.78 -6.39
C GLU A 52 -17.61 6.12 -6.78
N ASP A 53 -18.40 6.14 -7.86
CA ASP A 53 -19.01 7.36 -8.42
C ASP A 53 -18.01 8.54 -8.59
N GLN A 54 -16.84 8.24 -9.17
CA GLN A 54 -15.72 9.18 -9.36
C GLN A 54 -15.07 9.72 -8.09
N LYS A 55 -15.48 9.26 -6.90
CA LYS A 55 -14.88 9.63 -5.62
C LYS A 55 -13.85 8.60 -5.20
N VAL A 56 -12.71 9.06 -4.68
CA VAL A 56 -11.68 8.18 -4.10
C VAL A 56 -12.22 7.58 -2.80
N VAL A 57 -12.37 6.26 -2.79
CA VAL A 57 -12.83 5.48 -1.63
C VAL A 57 -11.76 4.56 -1.08
N GLY A 58 -10.58 4.50 -1.70
CA GLY A 58 -9.47 3.71 -1.18
C GLY A 58 -8.16 3.94 -1.91
N PHE A 59 -7.07 3.61 -1.24
CA PHE A 59 -5.72 3.53 -1.78
C PHE A 59 -5.06 2.25 -1.25
N LEU A 60 -4.40 1.51 -2.13
CA LEU A 60 -3.55 0.39 -1.77
C LEU A 60 -2.22 0.54 -2.51
N GLY A 61 -1.12 0.62 -1.78
CA GLY A 61 0.25 0.72 -2.30
C GLY A 61 1.13 -0.36 -1.71
N TRP A 62 1.98 -0.97 -2.55
CA TRP A 62 2.81 -2.11 -2.18
C TRP A 62 4.23 -2.04 -2.77
N GLY A 63 5.07 -2.97 -2.35
CA GLY A 63 6.33 -3.34 -3.01
C GLY A 63 6.34 -4.84 -3.29
N LEU A 64 7.16 -5.26 -4.25
CA LEU A 64 7.54 -6.66 -4.38
C LEU A 64 8.94 -6.80 -3.80
N CYS A 65 9.13 -7.76 -2.91
CA CYS A 65 10.43 -8.02 -2.28
C CYS A 65 10.59 -9.50 -1.94
N SER A 66 11.74 -9.89 -1.38
CA SER A 66 11.89 -11.19 -0.73
C SER A 66 11.11 -11.25 0.58
N MET A 67 10.76 -12.46 1.01
CA MET A 67 10.14 -12.70 2.33
C MET A 67 10.96 -12.08 3.47
N GLU A 68 12.29 -12.22 3.44
CA GLU A 68 13.19 -11.67 4.45
C GLU A 68 13.05 -10.15 4.58
N VAL A 69 13.08 -9.42 3.47
CA VAL A 69 12.89 -7.96 3.46
C VAL A 69 11.50 -7.57 3.97
N ALA A 70 10.47 -8.33 3.57
CA ALA A 70 9.10 -8.09 3.99
C ALA A 70 8.93 -8.26 5.51
N GLU A 71 9.51 -9.32 6.07
CA GLU A 71 9.47 -9.65 7.49
C GLU A 71 10.25 -8.63 8.34
N ALA A 72 11.47 -8.29 7.93
CA ALA A 72 12.28 -7.27 8.60
C ALA A 72 11.55 -5.91 8.63
N TRP A 73 10.86 -5.55 7.54
CA TRP A 73 9.99 -4.37 7.56
C TRP A 73 8.77 -4.58 8.46
N ALA A 74 8.08 -5.72 8.44
CA ALA A 74 6.90 -5.92 9.28
C ALA A 74 7.23 -5.80 10.78
N ASN A 75 8.40 -6.26 11.20
CA ASN A 75 8.88 -6.25 12.58
C ASN A 75 9.60 -4.94 12.99
N ALA A 76 9.69 -3.95 12.09
CA ALA A 76 10.35 -2.67 12.34
C ALA A 76 11.86 -2.72 12.54
N GLU A 77 12.51 -3.71 11.92
CA GLU A 77 13.96 -3.89 11.93
C GLU A 77 14.62 -3.13 10.76
N LYS A 78 13.90 -2.94 9.66
CA LYS A 78 14.43 -2.31 8.44
C LYS A 78 13.40 -1.47 7.70
N THR A 79 13.86 -0.42 7.03
CA THR A 79 13.11 0.25 5.96
C THR A 79 13.67 -0.21 4.60
N PRO A 80 12.87 -0.93 3.78
CA PRO A 80 13.30 -1.36 2.46
C PRO A 80 13.65 -0.19 1.55
N THR A 81 14.69 -0.38 0.74
CA THR A 81 15.05 0.55 -0.33
C THR A 81 14.12 0.40 -1.53
N PHE A 82 14.21 1.34 -2.47
CA PHE A 82 13.48 1.26 -3.73
C PHE A 82 13.80 -0.03 -4.50
N ALA A 83 15.10 -0.37 -4.61
CA ALA A 83 15.58 -1.52 -5.36
C ALA A 83 15.07 -2.85 -4.78
N GLU A 84 15.05 -2.95 -3.45
CA GLU A 84 14.51 -4.11 -2.73
C GLU A 84 12.99 -4.26 -2.89
N CYS A 85 12.29 -3.23 -3.37
CA CYS A 85 10.83 -3.22 -3.56
C CYS A 85 10.38 -3.39 -5.03
N ASN A 86 11.30 -3.76 -5.92
CA ASN A 86 11.08 -3.82 -7.37
C ASN A 86 11.01 -5.24 -7.96
N GLY A 87 10.94 -6.28 -7.12
CA GLY A 87 10.89 -7.68 -7.59
C GLY A 87 10.87 -8.69 -6.44
N GLY A 88 10.89 -9.99 -6.74
CA GLY A 88 10.76 -11.04 -5.72
C GLY A 88 9.36 -11.66 -5.68
N ASP A 89 9.10 -12.44 -4.65
CA ASP A 89 7.96 -13.35 -4.53
C ASP A 89 6.99 -13.00 -3.39
N THR A 90 7.22 -11.89 -2.69
CA THR A 90 6.39 -11.44 -1.57
C THR A 90 5.84 -10.04 -1.82
N VAL A 91 4.56 -9.83 -1.53
CA VAL A 91 3.95 -8.50 -1.61
C VAL A 91 4.01 -7.82 -0.25
N LEU A 92 4.73 -6.70 -0.18
CA LEU A 92 4.83 -5.87 1.00
C LEU A 92 3.82 -4.71 0.96
N LEU A 93 2.84 -4.75 1.84
CA LEU A 93 1.77 -3.76 1.99
C LEU A 93 2.24 -2.58 2.84
N PHE A 94 2.67 -1.52 2.16
CA PHE A 94 3.10 -0.28 2.80
C PHE A 94 1.91 0.61 3.22
N SER A 95 0.93 0.76 2.33
CA SER A 95 -0.13 1.74 2.50
C SER A 95 -1.46 1.13 2.12
N VAL A 96 -2.33 0.91 3.09
CA VAL A 96 -3.69 0.40 2.88
C VAL A 96 -4.66 1.30 3.61
N ALA A 97 -5.54 1.96 2.86
CA ALA A 97 -6.63 2.74 3.43
C ALA A 97 -7.86 2.62 2.54
N ALA A 98 -9.02 2.59 3.19
CA ALA A 98 -10.29 2.38 2.52
C ALA A 98 -11.42 3.00 3.35
N ALA A 99 -12.46 3.49 2.67
CA ALA A 99 -13.66 4.03 3.32
C ALA A 99 -14.51 2.93 3.99
N SER A 100 -14.36 1.66 3.58
CA SER A 100 -15.11 0.55 4.15
C SER A 100 -14.36 -0.79 4.02
N ALA A 101 -14.78 -1.78 4.81
CA ALA A 101 -14.26 -3.15 4.71
C ALA A 101 -14.54 -3.79 3.34
N LYS A 102 -15.64 -3.43 2.67
CA LYS A 102 -15.96 -3.85 1.29
C LYS A 102 -14.86 -3.43 0.33
N VAL A 103 -14.38 -2.18 0.45
CA VAL A 103 -13.29 -1.67 -0.40
C VAL A 103 -11.98 -2.41 -0.12
N VAL A 104 -11.62 -2.67 1.16
CA VAL A 104 -10.42 -3.46 1.50
C VAL A 104 -10.48 -4.86 0.88
N ARG A 105 -11.63 -5.54 0.94
CA ARG A 105 -11.80 -6.88 0.36
C ARG A 105 -11.58 -6.86 -1.16
N ALA A 106 -12.10 -5.85 -1.86
CA ALA A 106 -11.90 -5.73 -3.30
C ALA A 106 -10.45 -5.39 -3.66
N GLN A 107 -9.80 -4.50 -2.92
CA GLN A 107 -8.38 -4.20 -3.08
C GLN A 107 -7.52 -5.47 -2.91
N ARG A 108 -7.81 -6.28 -1.88
CA ARG A 108 -7.16 -7.57 -1.68
C ARG A 108 -7.42 -8.53 -2.84
N LYS A 109 -8.66 -8.60 -3.34
CA LYS A 109 -9.02 -9.43 -4.49
C LYS A 109 -8.21 -9.05 -5.73
N ALA A 110 -8.17 -7.76 -6.08
CA ALA A 110 -7.39 -7.27 -7.22
C ALA A 110 -5.88 -7.55 -7.07
N LEU A 111 -5.36 -7.45 -5.86
CA LEU A 111 -3.95 -7.78 -5.59
C LEU A 111 -3.67 -9.28 -5.75
N LYS A 112 -4.60 -10.14 -5.30
CA LYS A 112 -4.52 -11.60 -5.48
C LYS A 112 -4.72 -12.05 -6.92
N GLU A 113 -5.53 -11.37 -7.71
CA GLU A 113 -5.63 -11.62 -9.16
C GLU A 113 -4.30 -11.31 -9.86
N ARG A 114 -3.56 -10.31 -9.39
CA ARG A 114 -2.24 -9.95 -9.94
C ARG A 114 -1.10 -10.82 -9.43
N TYR A 115 -1.18 -11.25 -8.17
CA TYR A 115 -0.17 -12.06 -7.50
C TYR A 115 -0.85 -13.20 -6.71
N PRO A 116 -1.35 -14.25 -7.40
CA PRO A 116 -2.15 -15.30 -6.79
C PRO A 116 -1.38 -16.01 -5.67
N ASP A 117 -0.14 -16.40 -5.96
CA ASP A 117 0.68 -17.25 -5.10
C ASP A 117 1.61 -16.49 -4.17
N TYR A 118 1.54 -15.14 -4.17
CA TYR A 118 2.45 -14.35 -3.36
C TYR A 118 1.84 -14.16 -1.96
N PRO A 119 2.59 -14.42 -0.88
CA PRO A 119 2.20 -14.03 0.46
C PRO A 119 2.10 -12.50 0.56
N LEU A 120 1.14 -12.03 1.36
CA LEU A 120 1.02 -10.60 1.66
C LEU A 120 1.51 -10.33 3.08
N ILE A 121 2.50 -9.48 3.19
CA ILE A 121 3.09 -9.05 4.46
C ILE A 121 2.84 -7.56 4.62
N GLY A 122 2.54 -7.10 5.82
CA GLY A 122 2.24 -5.69 6.06
C GLY A 122 2.28 -5.33 7.54
N ARG A 123 1.82 -4.12 7.86
CA ARG A 123 1.54 -3.72 9.23
C ARG A 123 0.09 -3.27 9.35
N ARG A 124 -0.60 -3.75 10.39
CA ARG A 124 -1.91 -3.23 10.79
C ARG A 124 -1.72 -2.28 11.96
N VAL A 125 -2.20 -1.04 11.81
CA VAL A 125 -2.24 -0.08 12.91
C VAL A 125 -3.59 -0.17 13.61
N LYS A 126 -3.58 -0.44 14.92
CA LYS A 126 -4.75 -0.40 15.79
C LYS A 126 -4.39 0.36 17.06
N ASN A 127 -5.21 1.34 17.45
CA ASN A 127 -4.99 2.18 18.63
C ASN A 127 -3.58 2.81 18.65
N GLY A 128 -3.10 3.28 17.50
CA GLY A 128 -1.77 3.89 17.35
C GLY A 128 -0.60 2.90 17.35
N LYS A 129 -0.84 1.61 17.61
CA LYS A 129 0.21 0.59 17.60
C LYS A 129 0.19 -0.19 16.28
N ALA A 130 1.34 -0.21 15.60
CA ALA A 130 1.55 -1.05 14.43
C ALA A 130 1.87 -2.48 14.88
N ARG A 131 1.28 -3.48 14.21
CA ARG A 131 1.61 -4.90 14.40
C ARG A 131 1.82 -5.56 13.04
N PRO A 132 2.75 -6.53 12.93
CA PRO A 132 2.88 -7.34 11.73
C PRO A 132 1.53 -7.95 11.31
N LEU A 133 1.25 -7.88 10.02
CA LEU A 133 0.13 -8.53 9.36
C LEU A 133 0.71 -9.54 8.37
N ARG A 134 0.30 -10.80 8.49
CA ARG A 134 0.68 -11.88 7.57
C ARG A 134 -0.59 -12.50 7.02
N VAL A 135 -0.74 -12.45 5.71
CA VAL A 135 -1.84 -13.11 5.00
C VAL A 135 -1.20 -14.16 4.10
N LYS A 136 -1.30 -15.41 4.54
CA LYS A 136 -0.93 -16.55 3.71
C LYS A 136 -1.87 -16.62 2.50
N VAL A 137 -1.33 -17.14 1.41
CA VAL A 137 -2.09 -17.47 0.19
C VAL A 137 -3.20 -18.44 0.56
#